data_AF-A0AAU6IFD4-F1
#
_entry.id   AF-A0AAU6IFD4-F1
#
_cell.length_a   1.000
_cell.length_b   1.000
_cell.length_c   1.000
_cell.angle_alpha   90.00
_cell.angle_beta   90.00
_cell.angle_gamma   90.00
#
_symmetry.space_group_name_H-M   'P 1'
#
loop_
_entity.id
_entity.type
_entity.pdbx_description
1 polymer ?
#
loop_
_entity_poly.entity_id
_entity_poly.type
_entity_poly.pdbx_seq_one_letter_code
_entity_poly.pdbx_strand_id
1 'polypeptide(L)'
;MGDTGSGDGSGRAMAMRSDVCARLDEIRDVVPADHGPELEEILASLRGGGDPAGPQAELHGLLRRSGVAAGLRDFRGAGIGGLPAAVEGHPVVEAYVCPRERCDRRSPARNQPVPPVCRLYGEPLCRRRVS
;
A
#
# COMPACT_ATOMS: atom_id res chain seq x y z
N MET A 1 -3.40 36.18 -5.64
CA MET A 1 -3.47 35.62 -4.28
C MET A 1 -3.81 34.15 -4.44
N GLY A 2 -2.80 33.30 -4.48
CA GLY A 2 -2.95 31.86 -4.69
C GLY A 2 -2.80 31.12 -3.37
N ASP A 3 -3.61 30.09 -3.16
CA ASP A 3 -3.18 28.84 -2.55
C ASP A 3 -4.32 27.81 -2.66
N THR A 4 -4.29 27.00 -3.72
CA THR A 4 -5.14 25.81 -3.85
C THR A 4 -4.31 24.73 -4.51
N GLY A 5 -3.59 23.93 -3.70
CA GLY A 5 -2.75 22.86 -4.25
C GLY A 5 -2.03 21.94 -3.26
N SER A 6 -2.39 21.91 -1.98
CA SER A 6 -1.70 21.06 -0.98
C SER A 6 -2.45 19.77 -0.58
N GLY A 7 -3.63 19.51 -1.16
CA GLY A 7 -4.45 18.33 -0.82
C GLY A 7 -4.06 17.03 -1.54
N ASP A 8 -3.54 17.11 -2.76
CA ASP A 8 -3.42 15.94 -3.65
C ASP A 8 -2.17 15.10 -3.36
N GLY A 9 -1.12 15.72 -2.82
CA GLY A 9 0.14 15.04 -2.51
C GLY A 9 0.01 13.98 -1.41
N SER A 10 -0.75 14.29 -0.36
CA SER A 10 -0.97 13.35 0.76
C SER A 10 -1.78 12.14 0.33
N GLY A 11 -2.88 12.35 -0.40
CA GLY A 11 -3.71 11.25 -0.91
C GLY A 11 -2.95 10.35 -1.87
N ARG A 12 -2.17 10.93 -2.80
CA ARG A 12 -1.29 10.15 -3.69
C ARG A 12 -0.24 9.36 -2.91
N ALA A 13 0.30 9.95 -1.83
CA ALA A 13 1.28 9.28 -1.00
C ALA A 13 0.69 8.10 -0.20
N MET A 14 -0.53 8.26 0.32
CA MET A 14 -1.25 7.20 1.04
C MET A 14 -1.65 6.06 0.09
N ALA A 15 -2.11 6.39 -1.13
CA ALA A 15 -2.42 5.41 -2.16
C ALA A 15 -1.18 4.59 -2.57
N MET A 16 -0.04 5.25 -2.82
CA MET A 16 1.21 4.57 -3.15
C MET A 16 1.65 3.60 -2.04
N ARG A 17 1.65 4.04 -0.77
CA ARG A 17 1.96 3.15 0.36
C ARG A 17 0.94 2.02 0.50
N SER A 18 -0.32 2.25 0.15
CA SER A 18 -1.37 1.22 0.16
C SER A 18 -1.07 0.14 -0.86
N ASP A 19 -0.70 0.54 -2.08
CA ASP A 19 -0.34 -0.38 -3.16
C ASP A 19 0.88 -1.23 -2.81
N VAL A 20 1.94 -0.63 -2.27
CA VAL A 20 3.13 -1.37 -1.80
C VAL A 20 2.75 -2.30 -0.64
N CYS A 21 1.98 -1.81 0.34
CA CYS A 21 1.55 -2.61 1.48
C CYS A 21 0.68 -3.80 1.08
N ALA A 22 -0.14 -3.68 0.04
CA ALA A 22 -0.95 -4.79 -0.46
C ALA A 22 -0.08 -5.89 -1.08
N ARG A 23 0.99 -5.51 -1.79
CA ARG A 23 1.77 -6.38 -2.68
C ARG A 23 3.17 -6.73 -2.19
N LEU A 24 3.52 -6.36 -0.96
CA LEU A 24 4.91 -6.46 -0.51
C LEU A 24 5.47 -7.89 -0.58
N ASP A 25 4.65 -8.90 -0.35
CA ASP A 25 5.08 -10.30 -0.45
C ASP A 25 5.43 -10.64 -1.92
N GLU A 26 4.57 -10.28 -2.87
CA GLU A 26 4.82 -10.47 -4.30
C GLU A 26 6.05 -9.68 -4.79
N ILE A 27 6.27 -8.47 -4.27
CA ILE A 27 7.48 -7.68 -4.55
C ILE A 27 8.73 -8.41 -4.04
N ARG A 28 8.67 -8.97 -2.84
CA ARG A 28 9.80 -9.72 -2.26
C ARG A 28 10.09 -11.01 -3.02
N ASP A 29 9.08 -11.66 -3.56
CA ASP A 29 9.24 -12.90 -4.33
C ASP A 29 9.92 -12.66 -5.69
N VAL A 30 9.71 -11.50 -6.32
CA VAL A 30 10.31 -11.17 -7.62
C VAL A 30 11.66 -10.49 -7.52
N VAL A 31 11.97 -9.86 -6.39
CA VAL A 31 13.25 -9.17 -6.18
C VAL A 31 14.31 -10.23 -5.80
N PRO A 32 15.38 -10.38 -6.61
CA PRO A 32 16.49 -11.27 -6.29
C PRO A 32 17.09 -10.99 -4.90
N ALA A 33 17.56 -12.05 -4.24
CA ALA A 33 18.06 -11.95 -2.86
C ALA A 33 19.25 -10.98 -2.70
N ASP A 34 20.09 -10.85 -3.73
CA ASP A 34 21.20 -9.89 -3.80
C ASP A 34 20.75 -8.42 -3.83
N HIS A 35 19.51 -8.16 -4.26
CA HIS A 35 18.87 -6.85 -4.20
C HIS A 35 18.00 -6.63 -2.94
N GLY A 36 17.95 -7.60 -2.02
CA GLY A 36 17.19 -7.51 -0.78
C GLY A 36 17.53 -6.29 0.10
N PRO A 37 18.83 -5.95 0.32
CA PRO A 37 19.20 -4.76 1.09
C PRO A 37 18.69 -3.45 0.45
N GLU A 38 18.80 -3.32 -0.88
CA GLU A 38 18.29 -2.15 -1.61
C GLU A 38 16.78 -2.03 -1.48
N LEU A 39 16.04 -3.15 -1.57
CA LEU A 39 14.60 -3.15 -1.34
C LEU A 39 14.25 -2.66 0.07
N GLU A 40 14.93 -3.14 1.11
CA GLU A 40 14.64 -2.72 2.48
C GLU A 40 14.99 -1.24 2.75
N GLU A 41 16.02 -0.69 2.11
CA GLU A 41 16.33 0.76 2.15
C GLU A 41 15.18 1.60 1.54
N ILE A 42 14.67 1.18 0.37
CA ILE A 42 13.54 1.84 -0.28
C ILE A 42 12.29 1.77 0.62
N LEU A 43 12.02 0.61 1.23
CA LEU A 43 10.91 0.44 2.17
C LEU A 43 11.08 1.29 3.43
N ALA A 44 12.29 1.43 3.96
CA ALA A 44 12.59 2.32 5.08
C ALA A 44 12.27 3.78 4.74
N SER A 45 12.66 4.24 3.54
CA SER A 45 12.33 5.58 3.04
C SER A 45 10.82 5.79 2.90
N LEU A 46 10.09 4.79 2.38
CA LEU A 46 8.61 4.84 2.30
C LEU A 46 7.95 4.94 3.68
N ARG A 47 8.51 4.27 4.70
CA ARG A 47 8.03 4.32 6.09
C ARG A 47 8.25 5.69 6.74
N GLY A 48 9.30 6.42 6.33
CA GLY A 48 9.72 7.71 6.90
C GLY A 48 8.72 8.87 6.78
N GLY A 49 7.64 8.71 6.01
CA GLY A 49 6.53 9.66 5.97
C GLY A 49 6.75 10.90 5.09
N GLY A 50 7.92 11.05 4.46
CA GLY A 50 8.19 12.08 3.45
C GLY A 50 7.44 11.85 2.13
N ASP A 51 7.77 12.67 1.13
CA ASP A 51 7.27 12.49 -0.24
C ASP A 51 7.70 11.12 -0.78
N PRO A 52 6.75 10.24 -1.16
CA PRO A 52 7.09 8.92 -1.66
C PRO A 52 7.52 8.93 -3.13
N ALA A 53 7.52 10.06 -3.85
CA ALA A 53 7.87 10.09 -5.28
C ALA A 53 9.28 9.54 -5.57
N GLY A 54 10.28 9.91 -4.75
CA GLY A 54 11.65 9.39 -4.85
C GLY A 54 11.71 7.87 -4.63
N PRO A 55 11.30 7.38 -3.46
CA PRO A 55 11.26 5.93 -3.18
C PRO A 55 10.39 5.14 -4.16
N GLN A 56 9.32 5.74 -4.71
CA GLN A 56 8.49 5.13 -5.76
C GLN A 56 9.28 4.92 -7.06
N ALA A 57 10.05 5.92 -7.47
CA ALA A 57 10.89 5.83 -8.67
C ALA A 57 12.00 4.80 -8.48
N GLU A 58 12.61 4.75 -7.30
CA GLU A 58 13.63 3.75 -6.93
C GLU A 58 13.06 2.34 -6.96
N LEU A 59 11.89 2.12 -6.34
CA LEU A 59 11.20 0.82 -6.36
C LEU A 59 10.88 0.39 -7.80
N HIS A 60 10.42 1.32 -8.63
CA HIS A 60 10.16 1.02 -10.05
C HIS A 60 11.44 0.65 -10.80
N GLY A 61 12.54 1.37 -10.55
CA GLY A 61 13.85 1.07 -11.12
C GLY A 61 14.36 -0.31 -10.71
N LEU A 62 14.26 -0.63 -9.42
CA LEU A 62 14.63 -1.93 -8.87
C LEU A 62 13.84 -3.06 -9.55
N LEU A 63 12.50 -2.96 -9.55
CA LEU A 63 11.63 -3.96 -10.18
C LEU A 63 11.97 -4.20 -11.65
N ARG A 64 12.29 -3.14 -12.40
CA ARG A 64 12.72 -3.27 -13.80
C ARG A 64 14.04 -4.02 -13.95
N ARG A 65 15.02 -3.76 -13.07
CA ARG A 65 16.29 -4.52 -13.05
C ARG A 65 16.07 -5.98 -12.65
N SER A 66 15.05 -6.26 -11.85
CA SER A 66 14.61 -7.61 -11.48
C SER A 66 13.75 -8.30 -12.56
N GLY A 67 13.55 -7.70 -13.73
CA GLY A 67 12.82 -8.31 -14.86
C GLY A 67 11.31 -8.04 -14.90
N VAL A 68 10.77 -7.23 -13.99
CA VAL A 68 9.36 -6.82 -13.98
C VAL A 68 9.18 -5.56 -14.84
N ALA A 69 8.85 -5.77 -16.12
CA ALA A 69 8.90 -4.74 -17.16
C ALA A 69 7.97 -3.53 -16.90
N ALA A 70 6.76 -3.74 -16.35
CA ALA A 70 5.85 -2.64 -15.99
C ALA A 70 6.02 -2.17 -14.53
N GLY A 71 6.97 -2.75 -13.78
CA GLY A 71 7.20 -2.47 -12.37
C GLY A 71 5.96 -2.68 -11.52
N LEU A 72 5.65 -1.76 -10.58
CA LEU A 72 4.46 -1.83 -9.74
C LEU A 72 3.13 -1.96 -10.51
N ARG A 73 3.10 -1.61 -11.80
CA ARG A 73 1.90 -1.71 -12.64
C ARG A 73 1.59 -3.15 -13.06
N ASP A 74 2.57 -4.06 -13.06
CA ASP A 74 2.35 -5.49 -13.38
C ASP A 74 1.52 -6.20 -12.31
N PHE A 75 1.56 -5.70 -11.08
CA PHE A 75 0.77 -6.22 -9.97
C PHE A 75 -0.67 -5.67 -9.96
N ARG A 76 -1.14 -5.01 -11.03
CA ARG A 76 -2.52 -4.51 -11.13
C ARG A 76 -3.50 -5.65 -11.41
N GLY A 77 -3.83 -6.41 -10.36
CA GLY A 77 -4.95 -7.35 -10.30
C GLY A 77 -5.96 -6.94 -9.22
N ALA A 78 -7.24 -6.91 -9.60
CA ALA A 78 -8.47 -6.78 -8.80
C ALA A 78 -8.35 -6.32 -7.33
N GLY A 79 -8.55 -5.03 -7.07
CA GLY A 79 -8.81 -4.51 -5.71
C GLY A 79 -7.75 -3.55 -5.21
N ILE A 80 -7.83 -2.30 -5.65
CA ILE A 80 -7.06 -1.16 -5.15
C ILE A 80 -7.46 -0.90 -3.69
N GLY A 81 -6.95 -1.66 -2.72
CA GLY A 81 -7.38 -1.56 -1.32
C GLY A 81 -8.91 -1.62 -1.13
N GLY A 82 -9.59 -2.21 -2.11
CA GLY A 82 -11.00 -2.02 -2.36
C GLY A 82 -11.78 -2.97 -1.49
N LEU A 83 -12.54 -2.42 -0.55
CA LEU A 83 -13.76 -3.08 -0.13
C LEU A 83 -14.47 -3.55 -1.41
N PRO A 84 -14.91 -4.82 -1.50
CA PRO A 84 -15.68 -5.25 -2.66
C PRO A 84 -16.79 -4.22 -2.87
N ALA A 85 -17.05 -3.84 -4.13
CA ALA A 85 -18.17 -2.97 -4.48
C ALA A 85 -19.37 -3.48 -3.68
N ALA A 86 -19.95 -2.61 -2.84
CA ALA A 86 -20.97 -3.00 -1.89
C ALA A 86 -22.02 -3.82 -2.66
N VAL A 87 -22.05 -5.13 -2.42
CA VAL A 87 -23.12 -5.98 -2.93
C VAL A 87 -24.42 -5.34 -2.47
N GLU A 88 -25.33 -5.09 -3.40
CA GLU A 88 -26.65 -4.51 -3.15
C GLU A 88 -27.23 -5.14 -1.88
N GLY A 89 -27.25 -4.37 -0.79
CA GLY A 89 -27.79 -4.82 0.48
C GLY A 89 -27.07 -4.30 1.73
N HIS A 90 -25.73 -4.33 1.82
CA HIS A 90 -25.05 -4.08 3.10
C HIS A 90 -23.75 -3.27 2.99
N PRO A 91 -23.70 -2.01 3.50
CA PRO A 91 -22.45 -1.26 3.58
C PRO A 91 -21.46 -2.01 4.50
N VAL A 92 -20.17 -1.95 4.17
CA VAL A 92 -19.13 -2.49 5.06
C VAL A 92 -19.04 -1.56 6.28
N VAL A 93 -19.73 -1.92 7.35
CA VAL A 93 -19.80 -1.12 8.58
C VAL A 93 -18.44 -1.07 9.30
N GLU A 94 -17.60 -2.10 9.11
CA GLU A 94 -16.30 -2.23 9.75
C GLU A 94 -15.23 -2.78 8.81
N ALA A 95 -14.06 -2.15 8.84
CA ALA A 95 -12.89 -2.54 8.07
C ALA A 95 -11.65 -2.56 8.96
N TYR A 96 -10.68 -3.40 8.58
CA TYR A 96 -9.32 -3.35 9.06
C TYR A 96 -8.54 -2.29 8.27
N VAL A 97 -7.93 -1.33 8.96
CA VAL A 97 -7.19 -0.20 8.38
C VAL A 97 -5.73 -0.15 8.85
N CYS A 98 -4.90 0.62 8.16
CA CYS A 98 -3.50 0.83 8.53
C CYS A 98 -3.37 1.34 9.98
N PRO A 99 -2.56 0.68 10.84
CA PRO A 99 -2.43 1.06 12.25
C PRO A 99 -1.74 2.40 12.47
N ARG A 100 -0.97 2.87 11.47
CA ARG A 100 -0.26 4.15 11.50
C ARG A 100 -0.97 5.26 10.74
N GLU A 101 -2.13 4.97 10.13
CA GLU A 101 -2.89 5.92 9.29
C GLU A 101 -2.03 6.57 8.18
N ARG A 102 -0.99 5.86 7.72
CA ARG A 102 -0.04 6.32 6.69
C ARG A 102 -0.39 5.82 5.28
N CYS A 103 -1.30 4.87 5.14
CA CYS A 103 -1.75 4.38 3.85
C CYS A 103 -3.23 4.04 3.87
N ASP A 104 -3.86 4.08 2.70
CA ASP A 104 -5.30 3.83 2.53
C ASP A 104 -5.66 2.35 2.42
N ARG A 105 -4.80 1.44 2.91
CA ARG A 105 -5.09 0.01 2.86
C ARG A 105 -6.26 -0.31 3.76
N ARG A 106 -7.30 -0.90 3.17
CA ARG A 106 -8.51 -1.38 3.86
C ARG A 106 -8.73 -2.85 3.52
N SER A 107 -9.26 -3.59 4.48
CA SER A 107 -9.71 -4.96 4.30
C SER A 107 -11.04 -5.16 5.03
N PRO A 108 -12.04 -5.84 4.46
CA PRO A 108 -13.30 -6.07 5.15
C PRO A 108 -13.09 -6.81 6.47
N ALA A 109 -13.65 -6.31 7.58
CA ALA A 109 -13.62 -7.05 8.84
C ALA A 109 -14.69 -8.15 8.89
N ARG A 110 -15.68 -8.08 7.99
CA ARG A 110 -16.76 -9.07 7.90
C ARG A 110 -16.18 -10.44 7.52
N ASN A 111 -16.47 -11.45 8.33
CA ASN A 111 -15.99 -12.83 8.16
C ASN A 111 -14.47 -13.01 8.29
N GLN A 112 -13.74 -12.03 8.82
CA GLN A 112 -12.30 -12.12 9.08
C GLN A 112 -12.05 -11.89 10.58
N PRO A 113 -11.94 -12.94 11.41
CA PRO A 113 -11.78 -12.79 12.85
C PRO A 113 -10.36 -12.35 13.25
N VAL A 114 -9.36 -12.71 12.43
CA VAL A 114 -7.95 -12.36 12.66
C VAL A 114 -7.59 -11.17 11.78
N PRO A 115 -7.09 -10.05 12.36
CA PRO A 115 -6.67 -8.90 11.57
C PRO A 115 -5.52 -9.28 10.64
N PRO A 116 -5.59 -8.91 9.34
CA PRO A 116 -4.44 -9.04 8.47
C PRO A 116 -3.32 -8.10 8.93
N VAL A 117 -2.10 -8.33 8.45
CA VAL A 117 -0.92 -7.53 8.81
C VAL A 117 -0.69 -6.42 7.78
N CYS A 118 -0.36 -5.23 8.28
CA CYS A 118 0.23 -4.17 7.48
C CYS A 118 1.64 -4.59 7.07
N ARG A 119 1.84 -5.02 5.83
CA ARG A 119 3.13 -5.56 5.38
C ARG A 119 4.26 -4.53 5.42
N LEU A 120 3.93 -3.24 5.24
CA LEU A 120 4.92 -2.17 5.39
C LEU A 120 5.49 -2.08 6.81
N TYR A 121 4.66 -2.21 7.84
CA TYR A 121 5.07 -1.99 9.24
C TYR A 121 5.14 -3.28 10.08
N GLY A 122 4.73 -4.43 9.54
CA GLY A 122 4.68 -5.70 10.28
C GLY A 122 3.62 -5.77 11.38
N GLU A 123 2.72 -4.78 11.47
CA GLU A 123 1.75 -4.65 12.56
C GLU A 123 0.34 -5.09 12.14
N PRO A 124 -0.47 -5.72 13.03
CA PRO A 124 -1.87 -6.02 12.73
C PRO A 124 -2.66 -4.77 12.36
N LEU A 125 -3.56 -4.89 11.38
CA LEU A 125 -4.46 -3.80 11.01
C LEU A 125 -5.47 -3.50 12.15
N CYS A 126 -5.85 -2.23 12.28
CA CYS A 126 -6.80 -1.79 13.30
C CYS A 126 -8.24 -1.95 12.79
N ARG A 127 -9.12 -2.55 13.58
CA ARG A 127 -10.56 -2.54 13.28
C ARG A 127 -11.12 -1.14 13.50
N ARG A 128 -11.80 -0.60 12.49
CA ARG A 128 -12.46 0.70 12.52
C ARG A 128 -13.81 0.62 11.83
N ARG A 129 -14.75 1.42 12.32
CA ARG A 129 -15.95 1.72 11.54
C ARG A 129 -15.58 2.62 10.37
N VAL A 130 -16.07 2.28 9.19
CA VAL A 130 -15.89 3.09 7.98
C VAL A 130 -17.29 3.50 7.53
N SER A 131 -17.53 4.81 7.50
CA SER A 131 -18.81 5.44 7.11
C SER A 131 -18.76 5.93 5.69
#